data_AF-A0A1X6NN04-F1
#
_entry.id   AF-A0A1X6NN04-F1
#
_cell.length_a   1.000
_cell.length_b   1.000
_cell.length_c   1.000
_cell.angle_alpha   90.00
_cell.angle_beta   90.00
_cell.angle_gamma   90.00
#
_symmetry.space_group_name_H-M   'P 1'
#
loop_
_entity.id
_entity.type
_entity.pdbx_description
1 polymer ?
#
loop_
_entity_poly.entity_id
_entity_poly.type
_entity_poly.pdbx_seq_one_letter_code
_entity_poly.pdbx_strand_id
1 'polypeptide(L)'
;MLLDGGASVAAATDLGDTALHWAAVGGHVEVIQQLIGAGADIAVTAYFHASVDDGGQPLHWASVGGFALAVEALLDAGASIAALSDDRMTPLHWAGRGGSAEVLRVLLGAGADVGATSDNGTSALHLACERGSVEGVRLLLSAGADPTVVCCNGRTTLHAASRGGSAEAVRMLLAAGVEVRATTNDGETALHDVCCQGGADAVRLLLAAGAEANATDRRGNSPLHKACCWDKTEVVRMLLVAGAERRPWRPPPRDVSVAAAAAAAAAAAAAAAAAAAAAAAAAAATTDASPSCATLRGGEGGACVRGGAGGGGGVRRLQGVVAATTPATRGSAVRRRRDG
;
A
#
# COMPACT_ATOMS: atom_id res chain seq x y z
N MET A 1 24.60 29.53 -17.81
CA MET A 1 23.94 28.52 -16.96
C MET A 1 24.86 28.12 -15.82
N LEU A 2 24.36 27.65 -14.67
CA LEU A 2 25.22 27.10 -13.60
C LEU A 2 26.06 25.91 -14.10
N LEU A 3 25.57 25.18 -15.10
CA LEU A 3 26.30 24.09 -15.76
C LEU A 3 27.57 24.58 -16.47
N ASP A 4 27.53 25.76 -17.11
CA ASP A 4 28.72 26.39 -17.73
C ASP A 4 29.75 26.83 -16.67
N GLY A 5 29.29 27.05 -15.44
CA GLY A 5 30.13 27.38 -14.28
C GLY A 5 30.72 26.16 -13.57
N GLY A 6 30.55 24.94 -14.10
CA GLY A 6 31.09 23.70 -13.53
C GLY A 6 30.21 23.05 -12.46
N ALA A 7 28.94 23.43 -12.34
CA ALA A 7 28.02 22.72 -11.44
C ALA A 7 27.82 21.26 -11.90
N SER A 8 27.94 20.32 -10.98
CA SER A 8 27.75 18.90 -11.27
C SER A 8 26.26 18.59 -11.47
N VAL A 9 25.93 17.97 -12.61
CA VAL A 9 24.59 17.49 -12.93
C VAL A 9 24.18 16.30 -12.04
N ALA A 10 25.17 15.55 -11.54
CA ALA A 10 24.98 14.40 -10.66
C ALA A 10 25.01 14.77 -9.16
N ALA A 11 25.03 16.06 -8.82
CA ALA A 11 24.93 16.48 -7.43
C ALA A 11 23.60 15.98 -6.83
N ALA A 12 23.71 15.25 -5.73
CA ALA A 12 22.59 14.65 -5.02
C ALA A 12 22.55 15.14 -3.56
N THR A 13 21.36 15.20 -2.99
CA THR A 13 21.16 15.41 -1.54
C THR A 13 21.55 14.15 -0.77
N ASP A 14 21.53 14.22 0.57
CA ASP A 14 21.74 13.05 1.44
C ASP A 14 20.70 11.94 1.22
N LEU A 15 19.56 12.27 0.59
CA LEU A 15 18.48 11.33 0.25
C LEU A 15 18.57 10.82 -1.20
N GLY A 16 19.58 11.25 -1.96
CA GLY A 16 19.78 10.89 -3.36
C GLY A 16 19.13 11.84 -4.37
N ASP A 17 18.45 12.90 -3.92
CA ASP A 17 17.68 13.77 -4.82
C ASP A 17 18.63 14.58 -5.71
N THR A 18 18.56 14.33 -7.00
CA THR A 18 19.29 15.10 -8.01
C THR A 18 18.48 16.33 -8.46
N ALA A 19 19.13 17.29 -9.10
CA ALA A 19 18.44 18.43 -9.72
C ALA A 19 17.32 17.99 -10.69
N LEU A 20 17.48 16.82 -11.33
CA LEU A 20 16.47 16.27 -12.23
C LEU A 20 15.19 15.84 -11.49
N HIS A 21 15.30 15.30 -10.27
CA HIS A 21 14.14 14.98 -9.44
C HIS A 21 13.34 16.24 -9.08
N TRP A 22 14.03 17.31 -8.65
CA TRP A 22 13.40 18.58 -8.33
C TRP A 22 12.76 19.24 -9.56
N ALA A 23 13.41 19.18 -10.71
CA ALA A 23 12.85 19.67 -11.96
C ALA A 23 11.61 18.86 -12.40
N ALA A 24 11.63 17.54 -12.21
CA ALA A 24 10.53 16.63 -12.53
C ALA A 24 9.29 16.88 -11.65
N VAL A 25 9.45 16.99 -10.33
CA VAL A 25 8.32 17.30 -9.44
C VAL A 25 7.81 18.73 -9.59
N GLY A 26 8.64 19.66 -10.10
CA GLY A 26 8.23 21.02 -10.43
C GLY A 26 7.63 21.20 -11.83
N GLY A 27 7.71 20.17 -12.68
CA GLY A 27 7.21 20.23 -14.06
C GLY A 27 8.01 21.17 -14.97
N HIS A 28 9.29 21.44 -14.65
CA HIS A 28 10.11 22.41 -15.38
C HIS A 28 10.75 21.77 -16.62
N VAL A 29 9.99 21.67 -17.71
CA VAL A 29 10.35 20.95 -18.94
C VAL A 29 11.67 21.42 -19.54
N GLU A 30 11.90 22.73 -19.63
CA GLU A 30 13.13 23.28 -20.20
C GLU A 30 14.35 22.91 -19.35
N VAL A 31 14.19 22.90 -18.02
CA VAL A 31 15.25 22.50 -17.09
C VAL A 31 15.53 21.01 -17.22
N ILE A 32 14.49 20.18 -17.33
CA ILE A 32 14.61 18.73 -17.56
C ILE A 32 15.41 18.47 -18.84
N GLN A 33 15.04 19.10 -19.96
CA GLN A 33 15.74 18.94 -21.24
C GLN A 33 17.20 19.39 -21.17
N GLN A 34 17.49 20.50 -20.50
CA GLN A 34 18.85 20.98 -20.31
C GLN A 34 19.69 20.03 -19.44
N LEU A 35 19.12 19.49 -18.36
CA LEU A 35 19.82 18.54 -17.49
C LEU A 35 20.11 17.23 -18.22
N ILE A 36 19.15 16.72 -18.99
CA ILE A 36 19.31 15.51 -19.81
C ILE A 36 20.37 15.74 -20.89
N GLY A 37 20.32 16.88 -21.59
CA GLY A 37 21.33 17.24 -22.58
C GLY A 37 22.75 17.40 -22.01
N ALA A 38 22.87 17.71 -20.71
CA ALA A 38 24.13 17.76 -19.99
C ALA A 38 24.59 16.40 -19.44
N GLY A 39 23.85 15.31 -19.70
CA GLY A 39 24.20 13.96 -19.27
C GLY A 39 23.70 13.58 -17.88
N ALA A 40 22.59 14.18 -17.41
CA ALA A 40 21.92 13.71 -16.20
C ALA A 40 21.51 12.24 -16.35
N ASP A 41 21.75 11.43 -15.32
CA ASP A 41 21.20 10.09 -15.25
C ASP A 41 19.67 10.19 -15.05
N ILE A 42 18.91 9.55 -15.94
CA ILE A 42 17.44 9.53 -15.94
C ILE A 42 16.91 8.40 -15.04
N ALA A 43 17.71 7.37 -14.79
CA ALA A 43 17.33 6.18 -14.01
C ALA A 43 17.75 6.28 -12.54
N VAL A 44 18.31 7.42 -12.12
CA VAL A 44 18.68 7.68 -10.72
C VAL A 44 17.44 7.56 -9.83
N THR A 45 17.58 6.92 -8.68
CA THR A 45 16.49 6.71 -7.70
C THR A 45 16.81 7.51 -6.44
N ALA A 46 15.81 8.22 -5.92
CA ALA A 46 15.95 9.04 -4.70
C ALA A 46 14.75 8.92 -3.77
N TYR A 47 14.98 9.11 -2.47
CA TYR A 47 13.96 9.07 -1.43
C TYR A 47 13.30 10.44 -1.27
N PHE A 48 12.05 10.54 -1.69
CA PHE A 48 11.28 11.77 -1.52
C PHE A 48 10.97 12.02 -0.03
N HIS A 49 10.81 13.30 0.29
CA HIS A 49 10.05 13.89 1.41
C HIS A 49 9.21 12.92 2.29
N ALA A 50 9.15 13.18 3.61
CA ALA A 50 8.51 12.38 4.68
C ALA A 50 7.03 11.93 4.51
N SER A 51 6.39 12.20 3.36
CA SER A 51 5.03 11.76 3.04
C SER A 51 4.97 10.50 2.17
N VAL A 52 6.08 10.08 1.56
CA VAL A 52 6.17 8.86 0.73
C VAL A 52 7.48 8.18 1.08
N ASP A 53 7.43 7.15 1.92
CA ASP A 53 8.60 6.34 2.29
C ASP A 53 9.10 5.45 1.12
N ASP A 54 8.94 5.89 -0.12
CA ASP A 54 9.29 5.17 -1.34
C ASP A 54 10.32 5.92 -2.18
N GLY A 55 11.44 5.25 -2.47
CA GLY A 55 12.43 5.72 -3.44
C GLY A 55 11.89 5.66 -4.86
N GLY A 56 12.01 6.75 -5.62
CA GLY A 56 11.49 6.84 -7.00
C GLY A 56 12.44 7.56 -7.95
N GLN A 57 12.37 7.21 -9.23
CA GLN A 57 13.06 7.91 -10.32
C GLN A 57 12.38 9.23 -10.71
N PRO A 58 13.05 10.15 -11.44
CA PRO A 58 12.44 11.40 -11.91
C PRO A 58 11.09 11.23 -12.63
N LEU A 59 10.92 10.15 -13.40
CA LEU A 59 9.65 9.84 -14.06
C LEU A 59 8.50 9.60 -13.06
N HIS A 60 8.77 8.94 -11.93
CA HIS A 60 7.79 8.75 -10.85
C HIS A 60 7.37 10.10 -10.23
N TRP A 61 8.34 11.00 -10.01
CA TRP A 61 8.13 12.30 -9.40
C TRP A 61 7.34 13.25 -10.32
N ALA A 62 7.66 13.27 -11.61
CA ALA A 62 6.85 13.98 -12.62
C ALA A 62 5.42 13.41 -12.68
N SER A 63 5.28 12.08 -12.54
CA SER A 63 3.98 11.41 -12.59
C SER A 63 3.07 11.78 -11.42
N VAL A 64 3.58 11.80 -10.20
CA VAL A 64 2.78 12.23 -9.02
C VAL A 64 2.53 13.74 -9.01
N GLY A 65 3.48 14.55 -9.52
CA GLY A 65 3.31 15.99 -9.68
C GLY A 65 2.22 16.37 -10.69
N GLY A 66 1.88 15.45 -11.59
CA GLY A 66 0.80 15.64 -12.56
C GLY A 66 1.20 16.41 -13.82
N PHE A 67 2.50 16.55 -14.08
CA PHE A 67 3.02 17.33 -15.21
C PHE A 67 3.21 16.46 -16.45
N ALA A 68 2.17 16.36 -17.28
CA ALA A 68 2.16 15.53 -18.49
C ALA A 68 3.33 15.84 -19.45
N LEU A 69 3.63 17.12 -19.71
CA LEU A 69 4.74 17.51 -20.59
C LEU A 69 6.11 17.09 -20.03
N ALA A 70 6.29 17.10 -18.71
CA ALA A 70 7.52 16.63 -18.08
C ALA A 70 7.65 15.10 -18.20
N VAL A 71 6.54 14.38 -18.07
CA VAL A 71 6.48 12.93 -18.29
C VAL A 71 6.80 12.59 -19.73
N GLU A 72 6.22 13.29 -20.70
CA GLU A 72 6.54 13.14 -22.13
C GLU A 72 8.02 13.39 -22.41
N ALA A 73 8.58 14.50 -21.92
CA ALA A 73 9.98 14.82 -22.11
C ALA A 73 10.93 13.77 -21.51
N LEU A 74 10.58 13.17 -20.37
CA LEU A 74 11.35 12.09 -19.75
C LEU A 74 11.24 10.78 -20.55
N LEU A 75 10.05 10.44 -21.06
CA LEU A 75 9.85 9.26 -21.91
C LEU A 75 10.59 9.39 -23.24
N ASP A 76 10.54 10.56 -23.89
CA ASP A 76 11.25 10.86 -25.12
C ASP A 76 12.78 10.77 -24.94
N ALA A 77 13.26 11.08 -23.74
CA ALA A 77 14.67 10.94 -23.37
C ALA A 77 15.08 9.50 -23.00
N GLY A 78 14.16 8.53 -23.06
CA GLY A 78 14.44 7.12 -22.82
C GLY A 78 14.21 6.66 -21.37
N ALA A 79 13.46 7.41 -20.55
CA ALA A 79 13.02 6.91 -19.26
C ALA A 79 12.18 5.64 -19.42
N SER A 80 12.42 4.63 -18.58
CA SER A 80 11.65 3.39 -18.64
C SER A 80 10.23 3.59 -18.10
N ILE A 81 9.23 3.32 -18.93
CA ILE A 81 7.82 3.36 -18.51
C ILE A 81 7.47 2.28 -17.47
N ALA A 82 8.26 1.21 -17.42
CA ALA A 82 8.14 0.11 -16.45
C ALA A 82 9.16 0.23 -15.31
N ALA A 83 9.75 1.42 -15.11
CA ALA A 83 10.59 1.68 -13.95
C ALA A 83 9.84 1.32 -12.66
N LEU A 84 10.56 0.79 -11.69
CA LEU A 84 10.00 0.38 -10.41
C LEU A 84 10.61 1.25 -9.31
N SER A 85 9.77 1.75 -8.41
CA SER A 85 10.17 2.25 -7.10
C SER A 85 10.59 1.10 -6.19
N ASP A 86 11.03 1.42 -4.97
CA ASP A 86 11.39 0.42 -3.96
C ASP A 86 10.21 -0.53 -3.63
N ASP A 87 8.99 -0.01 -3.45
CA ASP A 87 7.75 -0.82 -3.30
C ASP A 87 7.22 -1.43 -4.62
N ARG A 88 8.06 -1.49 -5.66
CA ARG A 88 7.70 -1.95 -7.02
C ARG A 88 6.53 -1.20 -7.64
N MET A 89 6.35 0.08 -7.31
CA MET A 89 5.36 0.91 -7.95
C MET A 89 5.89 1.44 -9.28
N THR A 90 5.08 1.34 -10.34
CA THR A 90 5.39 1.94 -11.65
C THR A 90 5.03 3.43 -11.70
N PRO A 91 5.50 4.21 -12.69
CA PRO A 91 5.05 5.58 -12.92
C PRO A 91 3.52 5.71 -13.01
N LEU A 92 2.82 4.68 -13.53
CA LEU A 92 1.36 4.65 -13.61
C LEU A 92 0.71 4.64 -12.22
N HIS A 93 1.30 3.95 -11.24
CA HIS A 93 0.83 3.98 -9.86
C HIS A 93 0.99 5.38 -9.25
N TRP A 94 2.13 6.02 -9.49
CA TRP A 94 2.42 7.37 -9.00
C TRP A 94 1.48 8.41 -9.62
N ALA A 95 1.17 8.27 -10.91
CA ALA A 95 0.15 9.07 -11.59
C ALA A 95 -1.25 8.89 -10.97
N GLY A 96 -1.63 7.65 -10.65
CA GLY A 96 -2.87 7.34 -9.93
C GLY A 96 -2.93 8.02 -8.55
N ARG A 97 -1.83 7.98 -7.79
CA ARG A 97 -1.69 8.64 -6.48
C ARG A 97 -1.78 10.17 -6.57
N GLY A 98 -1.16 10.76 -7.61
CA GLY A 98 -1.27 12.19 -7.91
C GLY A 98 -2.69 12.58 -8.36
N GLY A 99 -3.40 11.66 -9.01
CA GLY A 99 -4.76 11.83 -9.51
C GLY A 99 -4.84 12.59 -10.84
N SER A 100 -3.71 12.80 -11.53
CA SER A 100 -3.66 13.50 -12.81
C SER A 100 -4.10 12.58 -13.95
N ALA A 101 -5.29 12.82 -14.49
CA ALA A 101 -5.82 12.10 -15.64
C ALA A 101 -4.92 12.25 -16.88
N GLU A 102 -4.22 13.37 -17.01
CA GLU A 102 -3.48 13.72 -18.21
C GLU A 102 -2.19 12.92 -18.28
N VAL A 103 -1.50 12.81 -17.14
CA VAL A 103 -0.37 11.89 -16.99
C VAL A 103 -0.81 10.44 -17.21
N LEU A 104 -1.96 10.03 -16.67
CA LEU A 104 -2.48 8.68 -16.90
C LEU A 104 -2.71 8.41 -18.39
N ARG A 105 -3.26 9.38 -19.16
CA ARG A 105 -3.41 9.24 -20.61
C ARG A 105 -2.07 9.09 -21.33
N VAL A 106 -1.08 9.91 -20.98
CA VAL A 106 0.27 9.83 -21.57
C VAL A 106 0.88 8.46 -21.30
N LEU A 107 0.88 8.00 -20.05
CA LEU A 107 1.48 6.71 -19.68
C LEU A 107 0.73 5.53 -20.32
N LEU A 108 -0.59 5.54 -20.32
CA LEU A 108 -1.38 4.47 -20.98
C LEU A 108 -1.17 4.49 -22.50
N GLY A 109 -1.10 5.68 -23.12
CA GLY A 109 -0.82 5.83 -24.55
C GLY A 109 0.59 5.38 -24.94
N ALA A 110 1.55 5.50 -24.03
CA ALA A 110 2.92 5.01 -24.19
C ALA A 110 3.07 3.50 -23.87
N GLY A 111 1.97 2.80 -23.53
CA GLY A 111 1.98 1.35 -23.31
C GLY A 111 2.30 0.90 -21.88
N ALA A 112 2.02 1.75 -20.88
CA ALA A 112 2.15 1.33 -19.48
C ALA A 112 1.23 0.14 -19.17
N ASP A 113 1.73 -0.83 -18.41
CA ASP A 113 0.95 -1.96 -17.95
C ASP A 113 -0.07 -1.52 -16.89
N VAL A 114 -1.35 -1.55 -17.27
CA VAL A 114 -2.49 -1.23 -16.40
C VAL A 114 -2.73 -2.27 -15.31
N GLY A 115 -2.30 -3.52 -15.54
CA GLY A 115 -2.44 -4.65 -14.63
C GLY A 115 -1.30 -4.78 -13.61
N ALA A 116 -0.28 -3.92 -13.69
CA ALA A 116 0.83 -3.93 -12.77
C ALA A 116 0.36 -3.68 -11.32
N THR A 117 0.97 -4.40 -10.38
CA THR A 117 0.74 -4.26 -8.94
C THR A 117 2.06 -4.06 -8.22
N SER A 118 2.05 -3.23 -7.18
CA SER A 118 3.16 -3.07 -6.23
C SER A 118 3.37 -4.31 -5.35
N ASP A 119 4.40 -4.29 -4.51
CA ASP A 119 4.72 -5.38 -3.56
C ASP A 119 3.57 -5.72 -2.61
N ASN A 120 2.79 -4.71 -2.23
CA ASN A 120 1.62 -4.89 -1.38
C ASN A 120 0.34 -5.23 -2.18
N GLY A 121 0.43 -5.50 -3.49
CA GLY A 121 -0.71 -5.82 -4.35
C GLY A 121 -1.60 -4.62 -4.67
N THR A 122 -1.12 -3.39 -4.48
CA THR A 122 -1.87 -2.18 -4.86
C THR A 122 -1.72 -1.93 -6.35
N SER A 123 -2.84 -1.72 -7.03
CA SER A 123 -2.85 -1.32 -8.46
C SER A 123 -2.99 0.20 -8.60
N ALA A 124 -2.69 0.73 -9.79
CA ALA A 124 -2.91 2.15 -10.10
C ALA A 124 -4.38 2.59 -9.88
N LEU A 125 -5.34 1.67 -10.11
CA LEU A 125 -6.76 1.91 -9.88
C LEU A 125 -7.07 2.14 -8.39
N HIS A 126 -6.45 1.38 -7.48
CA HIS A 126 -6.62 1.61 -6.03
C HIS A 126 -6.21 3.04 -5.65
N LEU A 127 -5.07 3.51 -6.15
CA LEU A 127 -4.53 4.83 -5.81
C LEU A 127 -5.38 5.95 -6.40
N ALA A 128 -5.84 5.81 -7.65
CA ALA A 128 -6.77 6.75 -8.27
C ALA A 128 -8.11 6.84 -7.52
N CYS A 129 -8.63 5.70 -7.06
CA CYS A 129 -9.84 5.62 -6.24
C CYS A 129 -9.65 6.28 -4.86
N GLU A 130 -8.53 6.01 -4.17
CA GLU A 130 -8.22 6.61 -2.87
C GLU A 130 -8.02 8.13 -2.97
N ARG A 131 -7.44 8.60 -4.07
CA ARG A 131 -7.33 10.04 -4.36
C ARG A 131 -8.68 10.68 -4.72
N GLY A 132 -9.68 9.89 -5.10
CA GLY A 132 -10.98 10.36 -5.55
C GLY A 132 -10.99 10.93 -6.98
N SER A 133 -9.98 10.63 -7.80
CA SER A 133 -9.89 11.12 -9.18
C SER A 133 -10.86 10.37 -10.10
N VAL A 134 -12.06 10.90 -10.28
CA VAL A 134 -13.13 10.28 -11.10
C VAL A 134 -12.65 10.03 -12.53
N GLU A 135 -11.98 11.00 -13.14
CA GLU A 135 -11.50 10.85 -14.51
C GLU A 135 -10.35 9.85 -14.61
N GLY A 136 -9.45 9.80 -13.62
CA GLY A 136 -8.42 8.77 -13.55
C GLY A 136 -9.00 7.36 -13.42
N VAL A 137 -10.02 7.18 -12.58
CA VAL A 137 -10.75 5.91 -12.44
C VAL A 137 -11.42 5.50 -13.76
N ARG A 138 -12.09 6.45 -14.44
CA ARG A 138 -12.70 6.20 -15.75
C ARG A 138 -11.67 5.73 -16.77
N LEU A 139 -10.53 6.42 -16.87
CA LEU A 139 -9.48 6.11 -17.81
C LEU A 139 -8.88 4.72 -17.56
N LEU A 140 -8.56 4.41 -16.29
CA LEU A 140 -7.99 3.11 -15.93
C LEU A 140 -8.97 1.97 -16.21
N LEU A 141 -10.25 2.11 -15.86
CA LEU A 141 -11.28 1.12 -16.20
C LEU A 141 -11.45 0.95 -17.72
N SER A 142 -11.40 2.05 -18.48
CA SER A 142 -11.50 2.01 -19.95
C SER A 142 -10.26 1.37 -20.60
N ALA A 143 -9.10 1.48 -19.95
CA ALA A 143 -7.87 0.83 -20.36
C ALA A 143 -7.78 -0.65 -19.97
N GLY A 144 -8.81 -1.21 -19.31
CA GLY A 144 -8.86 -2.61 -18.93
C GLY A 144 -8.29 -2.93 -17.55
N ALA A 145 -8.19 -1.95 -16.66
CA ALA A 145 -7.85 -2.21 -15.26
C ALA A 145 -8.87 -3.16 -14.63
N ASP A 146 -8.39 -4.22 -13.97
CA ASP A 146 -9.24 -5.13 -13.22
C ASP A 146 -9.69 -4.49 -11.89
N PRO A 147 -11.00 -4.24 -11.68
CA PRO A 147 -11.50 -3.64 -10.45
C PRO A 147 -11.58 -4.64 -9.28
N THR A 148 -11.38 -5.94 -9.53
CA THR A 148 -11.49 -7.01 -8.52
C THR A 148 -10.19 -7.29 -7.78
N VAL A 149 -9.10 -6.62 -8.15
CA VAL A 149 -7.80 -6.72 -7.48
C VAL A 149 -7.93 -6.38 -5.99
N VAL A 150 -7.22 -7.15 -5.17
CA VAL A 150 -7.20 -7.02 -3.70
C VAL A 150 -5.75 -6.83 -3.25
N CYS A 151 -5.48 -5.81 -2.44
CA CYS A 151 -4.15 -5.60 -1.86
C CYS A 151 -3.94 -6.48 -0.60
N CYS A 152 -2.71 -6.57 -0.10
CA CYS A 152 -2.30 -7.46 1.00
C CYS A 152 -3.11 -7.26 2.31
N ASN A 153 -3.73 -6.10 2.48
CA ASN A 153 -4.60 -5.78 3.62
C ASN A 153 -6.05 -6.26 3.42
N GLY A 154 -6.35 -7.00 2.36
CA GLY A 154 -7.70 -7.39 1.99
C GLY A 154 -8.53 -6.22 1.44
N ARG A 155 -7.92 -5.06 1.17
CA ARG A 155 -8.65 -3.90 0.65
C ARG A 155 -8.87 -4.09 -0.85
N THR A 156 -10.12 -3.87 -1.26
CA THR A 156 -10.53 -3.84 -2.67
C THR A 156 -10.53 -2.41 -3.20
N THR A 157 -10.69 -2.25 -4.51
CA THR A 157 -10.86 -0.94 -5.15
C THR A 157 -12.06 -0.16 -4.59
N LEU A 158 -13.13 -0.86 -4.18
CA LEU A 158 -14.30 -0.24 -3.55
C LEU A 158 -13.96 0.37 -2.18
N HIS A 159 -13.13 -0.29 -1.38
CA HIS A 159 -12.62 0.27 -0.12
C HIS A 159 -11.78 1.53 -0.37
N ALA A 160 -10.93 1.51 -1.41
CA ALA A 160 -10.15 2.67 -1.79
C ALA A 160 -11.05 3.85 -2.22
N ALA A 161 -12.06 3.62 -3.05
CA ALA A 161 -13.01 4.65 -3.49
C ALA A 161 -13.85 5.20 -2.33
N SER A 162 -14.29 4.33 -1.42
CA SER A 162 -14.99 4.72 -0.19
C SER A 162 -14.13 5.62 0.70
N ARG A 163 -12.83 5.30 0.84
CA ARG A 163 -11.89 6.12 1.62
C ARG A 163 -11.55 7.45 0.94
N GLY A 164 -11.57 7.50 -0.39
CA GLY A 164 -11.47 8.76 -1.14
C GLY A 164 -12.73 9.61 -1.07
N GLY A 165 -13.87 9.03 -0.64
CA GLY A 165 -15.15 9.74 -0.48
C GLY A 165 -15.84 10.13 -1.79
N SER A 166 -15.35 9.65 -2.93
CA SER A 166 -15.90 10.01 -4.26
C SER A 166 -17.08 9.12 -4.63
N ALA A 167 -18.29 9.67 -4.56
CA ALA A 167 -19.52 8.94 -4.90
C ALA A 167 -19.57 8.47 -6.36
N GLU A 168 -19.01 9.24 -7.29
CA GLU A 168 -18.93 8.83 -8.70
C GLU A 168 -17.94 7.69 -8.91
N ALA A 169 -16.80 7.69 -8.21
CA ALA A 169 -15.88 6.55 -8.26
C ALA A 169 -16.55 5.27 -7.73
N VAL A 170 -17.27 5.37 -6.62
CA VAL A 170 -18.08 4.26 -6.08
C VAL A 170 -19.13 3.80 -7.09
N ARG A 171 -19.85 4.73 -7.73
CA ARG A 171 -20.86 4.39 -8.75
C ARG A 171 -20.25 3.62 -9.93
N MET A 172 -19.09 4.07 -10.44
CA MET A 172 -18.41 3.40 -11.55
C MET A 172 -17.94 1.99 -11.17
N LEU A 173 -17.40 1.79 -9.97
CA LEU A 173 -16.98 0.47 -9.49
C LEU A 173 -18.18 -0.47 -9.26
N LEU A 174 -19.30 0.03 -8.74
CA LEU A 174 -20.53 -0.76 -8.60
C LEU A 174 -21.08 -1.17 -9.97
N ALA A 175 -21.02 -0.29 -10.97
CA ALA A 175 -21.39 -0.62 -12.35
C ALA A 175 -20.46 -1.65 -12.99
N ALA A 176 -19.20 -1.72 -12.55
CA ALA A 176 -18.23 -2.73 -12.96
C ALA A 176 -18.43 -4.10 -12.27
N GLY A 177 -19.43 -4.24 -11.39
CA GLY A 177 -19.79 -5.52 -10.77
C GLY A 177 -18.90 -5.94 -9.60
N VAL A 178 -18.25 -4.98 -8.92
CA VAL A 178 -17.40 -5.27 -7.75
C VAL A 178 -18.24 -5.75 -6.56
N GLU A 179 -17.72 -6.73 -5.82
CA GLU A 179 -18.34 -7.26 -4.61
C GLU A 179 -18.45 -6.18 -3.51
N VAL A 180 -19.69 -5.92 -3.07
CA VAL A 180 -20.01 -4.85 -2.11
C VAL A 180 -19.76 -5.30 -0.67
N ARG A 181 -19.91 -6.60 -0.39
CA ARG A 181 -19.75 -7.17 0.95
C ARG A 181 -18.34 -7.65 1.25
N ALA A 182 -17.37 -7.35 0.38
CA ALA A 182 -15.98 -7.66 0.64
C ALA A 182 -15.53 -7.00 1.96
N THR A 183 -14.73 -7.73 2.73
CA THR A 183 -14.16 -7.26 3.99
C THR A 183 -12.64 -7.19 3.89
N THR A 184 -12.06 -6.14 4.46
CA THR A 184 -10.62 -6.06 4.69
C THR A 184 -10.18 -7.14 5.65
N ASN A 185 -8.85 -7.27 5.83
CA ASN A 185 -8.32 -8.12 6.89
C ASN A 185 -9.01 -7.76 8.20
N ASP A 186 -9.10 -6.49 8.62
CA ASP A 186 -9.75 -6.11 9.88
C ASP A 186 -11.27 -6.31 9.98
N GLY A 187 -11.90 -6.92 8.97
CA GLY A 187 -13.35 -7.14 8.91
C GLY A 187 -14.12 -5.87 8.55
N GLU A 188 -13.43 -4.81 8.12
CA GLU A 188 -14.09 -3.58 7.70
C GLU A 188 -14.67 -3.77 6.30
N THR A 189 -15.88 -3.26 6.09
CA THR A 189 -16.52 -3.21 4.77
C THR A 189 -16.32 -1.84 4.14
N ALA A 190 -16.58 -1.71 2.83
CA ALA A 190 -16.55 -0.41 2.15
C ALA A 190 -17.48 0.64 2.79
N LEU A 191 -18.53 0.21 3.50
CA LEU A 191 -19.43 1.09 4.26
C LEU A 191 -18.75 1.69 5.51
N HIS A 192 -17.83 0.96 6.16
CA HIS A 192 -17.05 1.51 7.29
C HIS A 192 -16.15 2.67 6.83
N ASP A 193 -15.47 2.51 5.69
CA ASP A 193 -14.55 3.51 5.13
C ASP A 193 -15.27 4.81 4.76
N VAL A 194 -16.39 4.73 4.03
CA VAL A 194 -17.12 5.92 3.59
C VAL A 194 -17.74 6.70 4.76
N CYS A 195 -18.12 6.00 5.82
CA CYS A 195 -18.67 6.61 7.04
C CYS A 195 -17.64 7.44 7.79
N CYS A 196 -16.34 7.17 7.62
CA CYS A 196 -15.27 8.00 8.16
C CYS A 196 -15.13 9.33 7.39
N GLN A 197 -15.36 9.30 6.08
CA GLN A 197 -15.21 10.49 5.22
C GLN A 197 -16.43 11.42 5.27
N GLY A 198 -17.64 10.85 5.37
CA GLY A 198 -18.89 11.61 5.38
C GLY A 198 -19.54 11.76 4.01
N GLY A 199 -19.13 10.97 3.00
CA GLY A 199 -19.70 11.01 1.66
C GLY A 199 -21.13 10.47 1.65
N ALA A 200 -22.12 11.35 1.87
CA ALA A 200 -23.51 10.93 2.03
C ALA A 200 -24.06 10.19 0.79
N ASP A 201 -23.73 10.67 -0.41
CA ASP A 201 -24.17 10.02 -1.64
C ASP A 201 -23.48 8.66 -1.86
N ALA A 202 -22.21 8.53 -1.49
CA ALA A 202 -21.50 7.26 -1.54
C ALA A 202 -22.11 6.23 -0.55
N VAL A 203 -22.51 6.67 0.65
CA VAL A 203 -23.26 5.83 1.61
C VAL A 203 -24.59 5.37 1.02
N ARG A 204 -25.36 6.27 0.39
CA ARG A 204 -26.64 5.92 -0.25
C ARG A 204 -26.44 4.89 -1.36
N LEU A 205 -25.42 5.07 -2.20
CA LEU A 205 -25.09 4.15 -3.28
C LEU A 205 -24.73 2.75 -2.75
N LEU A 206 -23.90 2.67 -1.72
CA LEU A 206 -23.52 1.39 -1.11
C LEU A 206 -24.70 0.69 -0.45
N LEU A 207 -25.55 1.41 0.29
CA LEU A 207 -26.76 0.85 0.89
C LEU A 207 -27.75 0.36 -0.18
N ALA A 208 -27.93 1.12 -1.26
CA ALA A 208 -28.76 0.71 -2.39
C ALA A 208 -28.19 -0.52 -3.12
N ALA A 209 -26.87 -0.68 -3.15
CA ALA A 209 -26.18 -1.84 -3.69
C ALA A 209 -26.16 -3.06 -2.73
N GLY A 210 -26.84 -2.98 -1.58
CA GLY A 210 -27.00 -4.09 -0.64
C GLY A 210 -25.93 -4.20 0.44
N ALA A 211 -25.15 -3.14 0.69
CA ALA A 211 -24.22 -3.09 1.80
C ALA A 211 -24.94 -3.25 3.15
N GLU A 212 -24.34 -4.02 4.06
CA GLU A 212 -24.91 -4.29 5.37
C GLU A 212 -24.64 -3.14 6.35
N ALA A 213 -25.70 -2.40 6.71
CA ALA A 213 -25.62 -1.26 7.64
C ALA A 213 -25.14 -1.65 9.06
N ASN A 214 -25.32 -2.92 9.43
CA ASN A 214 -24.98 -3.48 10.74
C ASN A 214 -23.75 -4.41 10.71
N ALA A 215 -22.99 -4.43 9.61
CA ALA A 215 -21.74 -5.17 9.58
C ALA A 215 -20.82 -4.73 10.73
N THR A 216 -20.06 -5.67 11.30
CA THR A 216 -19.12 -5.37 12.38
C THR A 216 -17.70 -5.75 11.99
N ASP A 217 -16.76 -4.86 12.29
CA ASP A 217 -15.34 -5.15 12.17
C ASP A 217 -14.89 -6.14 13.28
N ARG A 218 -13.62 -6.58 13.24
CA ARG A 218 -13.04 -7.49 14.25
C ARG A 218 -13.08 -6.93 15.68
N ARG A 219 -13.23 -5.62 15.85
CA ARG A 219 -13.34 -4.95 17.16
C ARG A 219 -14.80 -4.80 17.60
N GLY A 220 -15.75 -5.20 16.75
CA GLY A 220 -17.18 -5.05 16.98
C GLY A 220 -17.71 -3.65 16.68
N ASN A 221 -16.95 -2.79 16.00
CA ASN A 221 -17.46 -1.50 15.55
C ASN A 221 -18.32 -1.71 14.30
N SER A 222 -19.43 -1.00 14.25
CA SER A 222 -20.28 -0.91 13.06
C SER A 222 -20.00 0.38 12.27
N PRO A 223 -20.50 0.52 11.03
CA PRO A 223 -20.41 1.77 10.28
C PRO A 223 -20.96 2.97 11.05
N LEU A 224 -21.98 2.77 11.88
CA LEU A 224 -22.52 3.80 12.76
C LEU A 224 -21.51 4.28 13.81
N HIS A 225 -20.72 3.37 14.40
CA HIS A 225 -19.66 3.74 15.34
C HIS A 225 -18.60 4.62 14.66
N LYS A 226 -18.22 4.29 13.42
CA LYS A 226 -17.28 5.10 12.62
C LYS A 226 -17.89 6.48 12.33
N ALA A 227 -19.13 6.54 11.83
CA ALA A 227 -19.82 7.80 11.53
C ALA A 227 -19.90 8.73 12.77
N CYS A 228 -20.17 8.16 13.95
CA CYS A 228 -20.16 8.92 15.21
C CYS A 228 -18.76 9.39 15.62
N CYS A 229 -17.73 8.54 15.47
CA CYS A 229 -16.34 8.87 15.83
C CYS A 229 -15.79 10.06 15.02
N TRP A 230 -16.24 10.21 13.77
CA TRP A 230 -15.81 11.26 12.85
C TRP A 230 -16.81 12.43 12.71
N ASP A 231 -17.81 12.49 13.61
CA ASP A 231 -18.85 13.54 13.67
C ASP A 231 -19.64 13.73 12.34
N LYS A 232 -19.95 12.62 11.66
CA LYS A 232 -20.67 12.64 10.38
C LYS A 232 -22.18 12.58 10.59
N THR A 233 -22.73 13.67 11.12
CA THR A 233 -24.16 13.78 11.53
C THR A 233 -25.16 13.38 10.45
N GLU A 234 -24.95 13.77 9.19
CA GLU A 234 -25.83 13.38 8.08
C GLU A 234 -25.77 11.88 7.78
N VAL A 235 -24.57 11.29 7.79
CA VAL A 235 -24.38 9.84 7.60
C VAL A 235 -25.00 9.06 8.76
N VAL A 236 -24.88 9.56 9.98
CA VAL A 236 -25.56 8.97 11.16
C VAL A 236 -27.07 8.94 10.95
N ARG A 237 -27.68 10.05 10.50
CA ARG A 237 -29.13 10.09 10.22
C ARG A 237 -29.52 9.07 9.15
N MET A 238 -28.77 9.01 8.06
CA MET A 238 -29.05 8.06 6.97
C MET A 238 -28.92 6.60 7.41
N LEU A 239 -27.88 6.25 8.17
CA LEU A 239 -27.72 4.90 8.71
C LEU A 239 -28.87 4.53 9.64
N LEU A 240 -29.31 5.45 10.51
CA LEU A 240 -30.45 5.21 11.40
C LEU A 240 -31.76 4.99 10.61
N VAL A 241 -31.98 5.74 9.53
CA VAL A 241 -33.13 5.52 8.62
C VAL A 241 -33.03 4.17 7.90
N ALA A 242 -31.82 3.75 7.53
CA ALA A 242 -31.54 2.46 6.90
C ALA A 242 -31.62 1.25 7.87
N GLY A 243 -32.05 1.47 9.12
CA GLY A 243 -32.20 0.39 10.10
C GLY A 243 -30.90 -0.01 10.80
N ALA A 244 -29.88 0.85 10.81
CA ALA A 244 -28.71 0.64 11.65
C ALA A 244 -29.14 0.55 13.12
N GLU A 245 -28.76 -0.54 13.79
CA GLU A 245 -29.20 -0.78 15.15
C GLU A 245 -28.64 0.30 16.08
N ARG A 246 -29.55 0.91 16.86
CA ARG A 246 -29.20 1.82 17.96
C ARG A 246 -28.58 1.08 19.15
N ARG A 247 -28.51 -0.26 19.10
CA ARG A 247 -28.18 -1.11 20.25
C ARG A 247 -26.70 -0.95 20.62
N PRO A 248 -26.40 -0.83 21.93
CA PRO A 248 -25.03 -0.83 22.39
C PRO A 248 -24.39 -2.19 22.10
N TRP A 249 -23.13 -2.16 21.68
CA TRP A 249 -22.24 -3.30 21.54
C TRP A 249 -22.54 -4.38 22.61
N ARG A 250 -22.90 -5.59 22.17
CA ARG A 250 -23.04 -6.75 23.03
C ARG A 250 -21.80 -7.62 22.81
N PRO A 251 -20.92 -7.80 23.82
CA PRO A 251 -19.78 -8.69 23.67
C PRO A 251 -20.29 -10.09 23.28
N PRO A 252 -19.57 -10.83 22.42
CA PRO A 252 -19.88 -12.24 22.19
C PRO A 252 -19.88 -12.98 23.54
N PRO A 253 -20.76 -13.98 23.73
CA PRO A 253 -20.82 -14.75 24.98
C PRO A 253 -19.42 -15.30 25.30
N ARG A 254 -18.97 -15.03 26.54
CA ARG A 254 -17.58 -15.23 26.99
C ARG A 254 -17.12 -16.69 27.00
N ASP A 255 -18.01 -17.63 26.71
CA ASP A 255 -17.77 -19.06 26.94
C ASP A 255 -17.39 -19.82 25.66
N VAL A 256 -17.40 -19.16 24.50
CA VAL A 256 -16.92 -19.76 23.24
C VAL A 256 -15.64 -19.13 22.70
N SER A 257 -15.25 -17.94 23.17
CA SER A 257 -14.15 -17.17 22.56
C SER A 257 -12.75 -17.62 22.99
N VAL A 258 -12.57 -18.26 24.15
CA VAL A 258 -11.23 -18.73 24.52
C VAL A 258 -10.91 -20.07 23.88
N ALA A 259 -11.90 -20.96 23.72
CA ALA A 259 -11.73 -22.25 23.07
C ALA A 259 -11.76 -22.14 21.53
N ALA A 260 -12.67 -21.35 20.95
CA ALA A 260 -12.75 -21.21 19.50
C ALA A 260 -11.66 -20.27 18.93
N ALA A 261 -11.23 -19.23 19.65
CA ALA A 261 -10.09 -18.41 19.20
C ALA A 261 -8.75 -19.11 19.45
N ALA A 262 -8.61 -19.91 20.51
CA ALA A 262 -7.43 -20.77 20.66
C ALA A 262 -7.42 -21.90 19.61
N ALA A 263 -8.58 -22.47 19.25
CA ALA A 263 -8.67 -23.47 18.18
C ALA A 263 -8.46 -22.87 16.79
N ALA A 264 -8.94 -21.65 16.51
CA ALA A 264 -8.72 -20.95 15.24
C ALA A 264 -7.29 -20.39 15.13
N ALA A 265 -6.69 -19.91 16.21
CA ALA A 265 -5.29 -19.51 16.25
C ALA A 265 -4.35 -20.73 16.17
N ALA A 266 -4.72 -21.87 16.78
CA ALA A 266 -3.99 -23.12 16.62
C ALA A 266 -4.14 -23.69 15.19
N ALA A 267 -5.32 -23.56 14.56
CA ALA A 267 -5.54 -23.97 13.18
C ALA A 267 -4.81 -23.06 12.18
N ALA A 268 -4.77 -21.74 12.41
CA ALA A 268 -4.02 -20.80 11.60
C ALA A 268 -2.49 -20.94 11.79
N ALA A 269 -2.02 -21.21 13.01
CA ALA A 269 -0.62 -21.55 13.28
C ALA A 269 -0.23 -22.91 12.67
N ALA A 270 -1.13 -23.90 12.68
CA ALA A 270 -0.92 -25.18 12.01
C ALA A 270 -0.94 -25.05 10.48
N ALA A 271 -1.78 -24.18 9.91
CA ALA A 271 -1.81 -23.89 8.47
C ALA A 271 -0.57 -23.09 8.01
N ALA A 272 -0.10 -22.13 8.82
CA ALA A 272 1.14 -21.41 8.57
C ALA A 272 2.39 -22.31 8.72
N ALA A 273 2.38 -23.23 9.69
CA ALA A 273 3.44 -24.24 9.84
C ALA A 273 3.40 -25.28 8.69
N ALA A 274 2.22 -25.66 8.20
CA ALA A 274 2.07 -26.54 7.04
C ALA A 274 2.50 -25.86 5.73
N ALA A 275 2.21 -24.56 5.55
CA ALA A 275 2.70 -23.78 4.42
C ALA A 275 4.21 -23.56 4.46
N ALA A 276 4.79 -23.34 5.64
CA ALA A 276 6.25 -23.25 5.83
C ALA A 276 6.94 -24.61 5.60
N ALA A 277 6.33 -25.73 6.02
CA ALA A 277 6.84 -27.08 5.76
C ALA A 277 6.72 -27.48 4.28
N ALA A 278 5.66 -27.06 3.58
CA ALA A 278 5.50 -27.26 2.14
C ALA A 278 6.51 -26.43 1.32
N ALA A 279 6.81 -25.19 1.75
CA ALA A 279 7.84 -24.36 1.15
C ALA A 279 9.26 -24.93 1.39
N ALA A 280 9.53 -25.51 2.56
CA ALA A 280 10.79 -26.18 2.86
C ALA A 280 10.95 -27.52 2.10
N ALA A 281 9.87 -28.27 1.88
CA ALA A 281 9.87 -29.49 1.07
C ALA A 281 10.06 -29.21 -0.43
N ALA A 282 9.50 -28.10 -0.94
CA ALA A 282 9.71 -27.66 -2.31
C ALA A 282 11.15 -27.17 -2.56
N ALA A 283 11.81 -26.59 -1.56
CA ALA A 283 13.22 -26.19 -1.62
C ALA A 283 14.20 -27.39 -1.52
N ALA A 284 13.76 -28.52 -0.95
CA ALA A 284 14.55 -29.75 -0.91
C ALA A 284 14.36 -30.63 -2.16
N ALA A 285 13.29 -30.43 -2.94
CA ALA A 285 13.02 -31.18 -4.17
C ALA A 285 13.78 -30.63 -5.41
N THR A 286 14.38 -29.45 -5.34
CA THR A 286 15.16 -28.84 -6.43
C THR A 286 16.67 -29.09 -6.34
N THR A 287 17.14 -29.87 -5.36
CA THR A 287 18.54 -30.27 -5.24
C THR A 287 18.83 -31.74 -5.59
N ASP A 288 17.85 -32.51 -6.07
CA ASP A 288 18.10 -33.90 -6.50
C ASP A 288 17.50 -34.21 -7.87
N ALA A 289 18.13 -33.66 -8.91
CA ALA A 289 18.01 -34.17 -10.28
C ALA A 289 19.34 -33.95 -11.01
N SER A 290 20.33 -34.78 -10.67
CA SER A 290 21.46 -35.03 -11.57
C SER A 290 20.97 -35.65 -12.88
N PRO A 291 21.53 -35.28 -14.05
CA PRO A 291 21.21 -35.92 -15.32
C PRO A 291 21.94 -37.27 -15.42
N SER A 292 21.21 -38.36 -15.63
CA SER A 292 21.83 -39.67 -15.85
C SER A 292 22.37 -39.80 -17.29
N CYS A 293 23.69 -39.93 -17.37
CA CYS A 293 24.42 -40.99 -18.07
C CYS A 293 24.14 -41.25 -19.57
N ALA A 294 25.12 -40.88 -20.40
CA ALA A 294 25.52 -41.66 -21.58
C ALA A 294 27.07 -41.68 -21.70
N THR A 295 27.65 -42.72 -21.10
CA THR A 295 28.79 -43.54 -21.56
C THR A 295 29.99 -42.88 -22.29
N LEU A 296 31.19 -42.92 -21.68
CA LEU A 296 32.36 -43.76 -22.08
C LEU A 296 33.73 -43.25 -21.53
N ARG A 297 34.43 -44.18 -20.84
CA ARG A 297 35.88 -44.47 -20.78
C ARG A 297 36.93 -43.46 -20.27
N GLY A 298 37.70 -43.95 -19.28
CA GLY A 298 39.12 -43.66 -19.00
C GLY A 298 39.36 -42.37 -18.20
N GLY A 299 40.23 -42.28 -17.20
CA GLY A 299 41.21 -43.15 -16.59
C GLY A 299 41.90 -42.34 -15.48
N GLU A 300 42.31 -43.03 -14.42
CA GLU A 300 43.52 -42.77 -13.59
C GLU A 300 43.72 -41.41 -12.87
N GLY A 301 43.83 -41.48 -11.53
CA GLY A 301 45.02 -40.96 -10.82
C GLY A 301 44.89 -39.73 -9.91
N GLY A 302 45.29 -39.90 -8.64
CA GLY A 302 45.89 -38.87 -7.76
C GLY A 302 44.91 -38.00 -6.97
N ALA A 303 44.79 -38.05 -5.64
CA ALA A 303 45.75 -37.84 -4.54
C ALA A 303 45.26 -36.67 -3.65
N CYS A 304 45.11 -37.00 -2.36
CA CYS A 304 45.10 -36.21 -1.13
C CYS A 304 45.54 -34.73 -1.18
N VAL A 305 44.92 -33.86 -0.36
CA VAL A 305 45.52 -33.20 0.84
C VAL A 305 44.42 -32.67 1.78
N ARG A 306 44.70 -32.79 3.09
CA ARG A 306 43.93 -32.38 4.29
C ARG A 306 44.11 -30.91 4.67
N GLY A 307 43.20 -30.39 5.49
CA GLY A 307 43.39 -29.30 6.47
C GLY A 307 42.05 -28.60 6.74
N GLY A 308 41.38 -28.69 7.89
CA GLY A 308 41.79 -28.33 9.26
C GLY A 308 40.97 -27.10 9.66
N ALA A 309 39.84 -27.24 10.38
CA ALA A 309 39.68 -27.25 11.85
C ALA A 309 39.67 -25.87 12.54
N GLY A 310 38.66 -25.65 13.39
CA GLY A 310 38.56 -24.61 14.44
C GLY A 310 37.38 -23.63 14.20
N GLY A 311 36.36 -23.47 15.05
CA GLY A 311 36.13 -23.88 16.42
C GLY A 311 35.85 -22.66 17.31
N GLY A 312 34.64 -22.56 17.87
CA GLY A 312 34.41 -22.00 19.21
C GLY A 312 33.86 -20.56 19.36
N GLY A 313 32.57 -20.47 19.74
CA GLY A 313 32.11 -19.95 21.04
C GLY A 313 32.29 -18.47 21.39
N GLY A 314 31.18 -17.78 21.69
CA GLY A 314 31.23 -16.42 22.25
C GLY A 314 29.89 -15.83 22.68
N VAL A 315 29.17 -16.50 23.57
CA VAL A 315 28.05 -15.92 24.35
C VAL A 315 28.58 -14.83 25.28
N ARG A 316 28.04 -13.60 25.24
CA ARG A 316 28.14 -12.66 26.36
C ARG A 316 26.77 -12.08 26.72
N ARG A 317 26.33 -12.50 27.91
CA ARG A 317 25.29 -11.89 28.75
C ARG A 317 25.80 -10.53 29.26
N LEU A 318 24.90 -9.57 29.39
CA LEU A 318 24.94 -8.56 30.45
C LEU A 318 23.56 -8.51 31.10
N GLN A 319 23.48 -8.90 32.37
CA GLN A 319 22.34 -8.71 33.27
C GLN A 319 22.74 -7.73 34.38
N GLY A 320 21.73 -7.00 34.87
CA GLY A 320 21.65 -6.38 36.20
C GLY A 320 21.84 -4.86 36.17
N VAL A 321 21.00 -4.02 36.79
CA VAL A 321 20.21 -4.18 38.03
C VAL A 321 19.02 -3.19 37.98
N VAL A 322 17.77 -3.65 37.97
CA VAL A 322 16.74 -3.64 39.06
C VAL A 322 16.60 -2.33 39.85
N ALA A 323 15.43 -1.68 39.74
CA ALA A 323 14.61 -1.25 40.90
C ALA A 323 13.20 -0.85 40.46
N ALA A 324 12.21 -1.58 40.98
CA ALA A 324 10.79 -1.30 40.90
C ALA A 324 10.39 -0.17 41.87
N THR A 325 9.31 0.57 41.57
CA THR A 325 8.22 0.89 42.50
C THR A 325 7.15 1.78 41.83
N THR A 326 5.98 1.21 41.57
CA THR A 326 4.66 1.85 41.80
C THR A 326 4.11 1.26 43.11
N PRO A 327 3.11 1.84 43.83
CA PRO A 327 1.97 2.63 43.33
C PRO A 327 1.49 3.76 44.27
N ALA A 328 0.45 4.52 43.88
CA ALA A 328 -0.78 4.71 44.69
C ALA A 328 -1.68 5.86 44.18
N THR A 329 -2.95 5.50 44.06
CA THR A 329 -4.18 6.30 43.96
C THR A 329 -4.50 7.14 45.20
N ARG A 330 -5.16 8.29 45.01
CA ARG A 330 -6.23 8.97 45.82
C ARG A 330 -6.24 10.45 45.40
N GLY A 331 -7.33 11.17 45.14
CA GLY A 331 -8.70 11.08 45.64
C GLY A 331 -9.06 12.42 46.31
N SER A 332 -9.91 13.22 45.66
CA SER A 332 -10.87 14.22 46.19
C SER A 332 -10.43 15.34 47.15
N ALA A 333 -10.66 16.61 46.74
CA ALA A 333 -11.34 17.68 47.52
C ALA A 333 -11.37 18.98 46.68
N VAL A 334 -12.52 19.41 46.16
CA VAL A 334 -13.39 20.45 46.76
C VAL A 334 -12.68 21.78 47.03
N ARG A 335 -13.05 22.84 46.29
CA ARG A 335 -13.55 24.10 46.86
C ARG A 335 -14.27 24.95 45.80
N ARG A 336 -15.53 25.25 46.13
CA ARG A 336 -16.38 26.30 45.55
C ARG A 336 -15.77 27.67 45.82
N ARG A 337 -15.99 28.64 44.93
CA ARG A 337 -16.44 30.00 45.29
C ARG A 337 -17.38 30.53 44.20
N ARG A 338 -18.61 30.83 44.62
CA ARG A 338 -19.43 31.91 44.05
C ARG A 338 -18.89 33.23 44.64
N ASP A 339 -18.98 34.31 43.89
CA ASP A 339 -19.75 35.52 44.22
C ASP A 339 -19.29 36.66 43.29
N GLY A 340 -20.26 37.37 42.71
CA GLY A 340 -20.11 38.43 41.72
C GLY A 340 -21.22 38.39 40.69
#